data_AF-A0A940ANC4-F1
#
_entry.id   AF-A0A940ANC4-F1
#
_cell.length_a   1.000
_cell.length_b   1.000
_cell.length_c   1.000
_cell.angle_alpha   90.00
_cell.angle_beta   90.00
_cell.angle_gamma   90.00
#
_symmetry.space_group_name_H-M   'P 1'
#
loop_
_entity.id
_entity.type
_entity.pdbx_description
1 polymer ?
#
loop_
_entity_poly.entity_id
_entity_poly.type
_entity_poly.pdbx_seq_one_letter_code
_entity_poly.pdbx_strand_id
1 'polypeptide(L)'
;MIEDKELRAFFELLISNKPGSTFTSTLKEYVDDAKKNMQWRHQYMTYLRQRNYDLEEGRQEGRNEKAIEAAINLLKLNKLSEKEIAQTIGLPLEEVLKLKERVTVLV
;
A
#
# COMPACT_ATOMS: atom_id res chain seq x y z
N MET A 1 -48.92 19.93 -19.37
CA MET A 1 -47.92 19.05 -20.02
C MET A 1 -46.65 19.87 -20.18
N ILE A 2 -45.47 19.30 -19.93
CA ILE A 2 -44.22 19.96 -20.32
C ILE A 2 -44.20 19.96 -21.86
N GLU A 3 -44.24 21.15 -22.47
CA GLU A 3 -44.23 21.29 -23.94
C GLU A 3 -42.84 21.06 -24.53
N ASP A 4 -41.79 21.29 -23.74
CA ASP A 4 -40.41 21.07 -24.12
C ASP A 4 -40.04 19.57 -24.08
N LYS A 5 -39.80 19.02 -25.27
CA LYS A 5 -39.43 17.60 -25.45
C LYS A 5 -38.08 17.25 -24.84
N GLU A 6 -37.11 18.16 -24.83
CA GLU A 6 -35.78 17.90 -24.26
C GLU A 6 -35.83 17.90 -22.74
N LEU A 7 -36.57 18.85 -22.15
CA LEU A 7 -36.78 18.89 -20.70
C LEU A 7 -37.50 17.63 -20.21
N ARG A 8 -38.50 17.15 -20.97
CA ARG A 8 -39.18 15.89 -20.67
C ARG A 8 -38.23 14.69 -20.76
N ALA A 9 -37.41 14.60 -21.82
CA ALA A 9 -36.42 13.54 -21.96
C ALA A 9 -35.41 13.53 -20.80
N PHE A 10 -35.00 14.72 -20.32
CA PHE A 10 -34.13 14.84 -19.16
C PHE A 10 -34.78 14.31 -17.87
N PHE A 11 -36.04 14.66 -17.59
CA PHE A 11 -36.74 14.10 -16.44
C PHE A 11 -36.96 12.59 -16.55
N GLU A 12 -37.26 12.09 -17.75
CA GLU A 12 -37.37 10.65 -18.01
C GLU A 12 -36.03 9.94 -17.75
N LEU A 13 -34.89 10.55 -18.12
CA LEU A 13 -33.56 10.06 -17.75
C LEU A 13 -33.36 10.01 -16.23
N LEU A 14 -33.77 11.05 -15.48
CA LEU A 14 -33.60 11.07 -14.02
C LEU A 14 -34.41 9.98 -13.30
N ILE A 15 -35.64 9.71 -13.77
CA ILE A 15 -36.54 8.76 -13.12
C ILE A 15 -36.23 7.32 -13.54
N SER A 16 -35.93 7.10 -14.82
CA SER A 16 -35.80 5.75 -15.40
C SER A 16 -34.36 5.32 -15.70
N ASN A 17 -33.39 6.25 -15.63
CA ASN A 17 -32.00 6.08 -16.07
C ASN A 17 -31.87 5.66 -17.56
N LYS A 18 -32.90 5.93 -18.37
CA LYS A 18 -32.91 5.68 -19.81
C LYS A 18 -32.91 7.03 -20.56
N PRO A 19 -31.97 7.25 -21.49
CA PRO A 19 -31.97 8.45 -22.30
C PRO A 19 -33.10 8.39 -23.35
N GLY A 20 -33.71 9.54 -23.63
CA GLY A 20 -34.82 9.70 -24.58
C GLY A 20 -34.49 10.61 -25.78
N SER A 21 -33.31 11.22 -25.78
CA SER A 21 -32.84 12.17 -26.81
C SER A 21 -31.32 12.08 -26.98
N THR A 22 -30.78 12.68 -28.05
CA THR A 22 -29.32 12.77 -28.26
C THR A 22 -28.63 13.46 -27.10
N PHE A 23 -29.20 14.57 -26.61
CA PHE A 23 -28.68 15.29 -25.46
C PHE A 23 -28.59 14.40 -24.20
N THR A 24 -29.67 13.68 -23.88
CA THR A 24 -29.71 12.83 -22.68
C THR A 24 -28.82 11.59 -22.80
N SER A 25 -28.62 11.05 -24.00
CA SER A 25 -27.63 9.99 -24.26
C SER A 25 -26.21 10.47 -24.00
N THR A 26 -25.82 11.60 -24.59
CA THR A 26 -24.48 12.19 -24.39
C THR A 26 -24.24 12.56 -22.92
N LEU A 27 -25.26 13.12 -22.24
CA LEU A 27 -25.17 13.42 -20.82
C LEU A 27 -24.94 12.15 -20.00
N LYS A 28 -25.68 11.07 -20.30
CA LYS A 28 -25.52 9.79 -19.62
C LYS A 28 -24.13 9.20 -19.82
N GLU A 29 -23.58 9.26 -21.04
CA GLU A 29 -22.21 8.82 -21.34
C GLU A 29 -21.19 9.58 -20.48
N TYR A 30 -21.26 10.92 -20.43
CA TYR A 30 -20.36 11.71 -19.60
C TYR A 30 -20.47 11.39 -18.11
N VAL A 31 -21.69 11.18 -17.60
CA VAL A 31 -21.90 10.78 -16.20
C VAL A 31 -21.32 9.40 -15.91
N ASP A 32 -21.55 8.44 -16.80
CA ASP A 32 -21.05 7.08 -16.63
C ASP A 32 -19.51 7.03 -16.73
N ASP A 33 -18.91 7.82 -17.60
CA ASP A 33 -17.45 7.97 -17.69
C ASP A 33 -16.86 8.71 -16.49
N ALA A 34 -17.54 9.73 -15.97
CA ALA A 34 -17.13 10.39 -14.72
C ALA A 34 -17.15 9.41 -13.54
N LYS A 35 -18.17 8.55 -13.45
CA LYS A 35 -18.24 7.50 -12.42
C LYS A 35 -17.10 6.48 -12.57
N LYS A 36 -16.84 5.98 -13.78
CA LYS A 36 -15.71 5.06 -14.04
C LYS A 36 -14.37 5.71 -13.69
N ASN A 37 -14.15 6.96 -14.08
CA ASN A 37 -12.94 7.70 -13.74
C ASN A 37 -12.76 7.87 -12.23
N MET A 38 -13.83 8.17 -11.50
CA MET A 38 -13.80 8.24 -10.03
C MET A 38 -13.43 6.89 -9.42
N GLN A 39 -14.03 5.80 -9.90
CA GLN A 39 -13.71 4.44 -9.46
C GLN A 39 -12.24 4.10 -9.76
N TRP A 40 -11.74 4.38 -10.96
CA TRP A 40 -10.34 4.16 -11.33
C TRP A 40 -9.38 4.96 -10.46
N ARG A 41 -9.67 6.23 -10.18
CA ARG A 41 -8.85 7.04 -9.25
C ARG A 41 -8.83 6.42 -7.86
N HIS A 42 -9.97 5.95 -7.36
CA HIS A 42 -10.03 5.29 -6.07
C HIS A 42 -9.20 3.99 -6.04
N GLN A 43 -9.40 3.10 -7.02
CA GLN A 43 -8.64 1.85 -7.13
C GLN A 43 -7.14 2.11 -7.28
N TYR A 44 -6.76 3.09 -8.09
CA TYR A 44 -5.37 3.49 -8.29
C TYR A 44 -4.74 4.01 -6.99
N MET A 45 -5.44 4.86 -6.23
CA MET A 45 -4.93 5.37 -4.95
C MET A 45 -4.78 4.26 -3.91
N THR A 46 -5.72 3.31 -3.86
CA THR A 46 -5.61 2.12 -2.99
C THR A 46 -4.40 1.28 -3.38
N TYR A 47 -4.23 1.00 -4.67
CA TYR A 47 -3.06 0.27 -5.18
C TYR A 47 -1.74 0.97 -4.84
N LEU A 48 -1.65 2.28 -5.08
CA LEU A 48 -0.45 3.06 -4.76
C LEU A 48 -0.12 3.03 -3.26
N ARG A 49 -1.15 3.15 -2.41
CA ARG A 49 -0.98 3.07 -0.96
C ARG A 49 -0.43 1.71 -0.55
N GLN A 50 -1.02 0.62 -1.05
CA GLN A 50 -0.55 -0.73 -0.75
C GLN A 50 0.88 -0.94 -1.23
N ARG A 51 1.19 -0.56 -2.48
CA ARG A 51 2.55 -0.67 -3.02
C ARG A 51 3.58 0.09 -2.19
N ASN A 52 3.24 1.28 -1.69
CA ASN A 52 4.14 2.06 -0.84
C ASN A 52 4.32 1.40 0.54
N TYR A 53 3.25 0.83 1.10
CA TYR A 53 3.31 0.05 2.34
C TYR A 53 4.23 -1.17 2.15
N ASP A 54 4.00 -1.98 1.11
CA ASP A 54 4.80 -3.18 0.82
C ASP A 54 6.28 -2.84 0.59
N LEU A 55 6.57 -1.72 -0.08
CA LEU A 55 7.94 -1.25 -0.28
C LEU A 55 8.61 -0.84 1.03
N GLU A 56 7.89 -0.20 1.95
CA GLU A 56 8.46 0.20 3.23
C GLU A 56 8.62 -0.99 4.17
N GLU A 57 7.68 -1.93 4.19
CA GLU A 57 7.83 -3.22 4.89
C GLU A 57 9.07 -3.96 4.40
N GLY A 58 9.22 -4.14 3.08
CA GLY A 58 10.39 -4.80 2.52
C GLY A 58 11.72 -4.07 2.82
N ARG A 59 11.71 -2.74 2.89
CA ARG A 59 12.90 -1.98 3.36
C ARG A 59 13.18 -2.20 4.84
N GLN A 60 12.14 -2.30 5.67
CA GLN A 60 12.30 -2.55 7.09
C GLN A 60 12.80 -3.98 7.35
N GLU A 61 12.25 -4.96 6.66
CA GLU A 61 12.71 -6.35 6.68
C GLU A 61 14.18 -6.43 6.27
N GLY A 62 14.56 -5.83 5.14
CA GLY A 62 15.96 -5.82 4.69
C GLY A 62 16.92 -5.11 5.66
N ARG A 63 16.48 -4.03 6.32
CA ARG A 63 17.26 -3.38 7.40
C ARG A 63 17.45 -4.32 8.60
N ASN A 64 16.39 -5.02 9.00
CA ASN A 64 16.43 -5.97 10.11
C ASN A 64 17.31 -7.19 9.80
N GLU A 65 17.16 -7.79 8.62
CA GLU A 65 17.99 -8.92 8.17
C GLU A 65 19.48 -8.54 8.15
N LYS A 66 19.81 -7.37 7.58
CA LYS A 66 21.18 -6.86 7.56
C LYS A 66 21.73 -6.60 8.96
N ALA A 67 20.91 -6.08 9.88
CA ALA A 67 21.29 -5.89 11.28
C ALA A 67 21.59 -7.23 11.96
N ILE A 68 20.75 -8.25 11.74
CA ILE A 68 20.96 -9.60 12.27
C ILE A 68 22.24 -10.22 11.71
N GLU A 69 22.47 -10.14 10.40
CA GLU A 69 23.68 -10.66 9.76
C GLU A 69 24.94 -9.98 10.32
N ALA A 70 24.91 -8.66 10.45
CA ALA A 70 26.02 -7.90 11.03
C ALA A 70 26.29 -8.32 12.48
N ALA A 71 25.24 -8.49 13.30
CA ALA A 71 25.39 -8.94 14.68
C ALA A 71 26.00 -10.35 14.76
N ILE A 72 25.56 -11.28 13.92
CA ILE A 72 26.14 -12.64 13.82
C ILE A 72 27.62 -12.58 13.46
N ASN A 73 27.99 -11.75 12.47
CA ASN A 73 29.39 -11.60 12.07
C ASN A 73 30.26 -11.00 13.19
N LEU A 74 29.76 -10.00 13.92
CA LEU A 74 30.46 -9.43 15.07
C LEU A 74 30.62 -10.43 16.23
N LEU A 75 29.58 -11.22 16.52
CA LEU A 75 29.63 -12.29 17.52
C LEU A 75 30.68 -13.33 17.16
N LYS A 76 30.76 -13.75 15.88
CA LYS A 76 31.79 -14.68 15.38
C LYS A 76 33.21 -14.11 15.49
N LEU A 77 33.38 -12.79 15.34
CA LEU A 77 34.68 -12.15 15.53
C LEU A 77 35.13 -12.15 17.00
N ASN A 78 34.18 -12.24 17.95
CA ASN A 78 34.44 -12.33 19.39
C ASN A 78 35.36 -11.21 19.93
N LYS A 79 35.24 -10.00 19.36
CA LYS A 79 36.04 -8.81 19.74
C LYS A 79 35.27 -7.76 20.54
N LEU A 80 33.95 -7.85 20.56
CA LEU A 80 33.05 -6.89 21.20
C LEU A 80 32.14 -7.66 22.16
N SER A 81 31.73 -7.00 23.25
CA SER A 81 30.69 -7.52 24.13
C SER A 81 29.31 -7.48 23.46
N GLU A 82 28.38 -8.30 23.94
CA GLU A 82 27.03 -8.38 23.39
C GLU A 82 26.28 -7.05 23.54
N LYS A 83 26.58 -6.31 24.62
CA LYS A 83 26.04 -4.97 24.87
C LYS A 83 26.55 -3.95 23.85
N GLU A 84 27.84 -3.99 23.52
CA GLU A 84 28.42 -3.11 22.49
C GLU A 84 27.87 -3.43 21.10
N ILE A 85 27.67 -4.72 20.78
CA ILE A 85 27.06 -5.16 19.52
C ILE A 85 25.62 -4.65 19.43
N ALA A 86 24.82 -4.86 20.48
CA ALA A 86 23.44 -4.38 20.56
C ALA A 86 23.35 -2.87 20.34
N GLN A 87 24.20 -2.09 21.01
CA GLN A 87 24.25 -0.64 20.88
C GLN A 87 24.70 -0.17 19.48
N THR A 88 25.68 -0.84 18.89
CA THR A 88 26.24 -0.45 17.58
C THR A 88 25.26 -0.73 16.44
N ILE A 89 24.58 -1.87 16.50
CA ILE A 89 23.68 -2.33 15.44
C ILE A 89 22.25 -1.78 15.64
N GLY A 90 21.91 -1.37 16.86
CA GLY A 90 20.55 -0.93 17.21
C GLY A 90 19.58 -2.08 17.42
N LEU A 91 20.07 -3.24 17.83
CA LEU A 91 19.25 -4.40 18.20
C LEU A 91 19.03 -4.44 19.72
N PRO A 92 17.88 -4.96 20.20
CA PRO A 92 17.71 -5.27 21.61
C PRO A 92 18.79 -6.25 22.09
N LEU A 93 19.30 -6.03 23.30
CA LEU A 93 20.31 -6.93 23.89
C LEU A 93 19.81 -8.38 23.95
N GLU A 94 18.53 -8.59 24.25
CA GLU A 94 17.91 -9.91 24.29
C GLU A 94 18.01 -10.65 22.93
N GLU A 95 17.82 -9.95 21.81
CA GLU A 95 17.96 -10.52 20.46
C GLU A 95 19.41 -10.93 20.19
N VAL A 96 20.38 -10.09 20.56
CA VAL A 96 21.80 -10.41 20.40
C VAL A 96 22.21 -11.64 21.22
N LEU A 97 21.67 -11.79 22.43
CA LEU A 97 21.92 -12.98 23.26
C LEU A 97 21.34 -14.25 22.62
N LYS A 98 20.11 -14.20 22.11
CA LYS A 98 19.50 -15.33 21.36
C LYS A 98 20.33 -15.69 20.12
N LEU A 99 20.84 -14.69 19.40
CA LEU A 99 21.72 -14.92 18.24
C LEU A 99 23.04 -15.58 18.67
N LYS A 100 23.63 -15.16 19.79
CA LYS A 100 24.85 -15.77 20.33
C LYS A 100 24.66 -17.24 20.67
N GLU A 101 23.55 -17.60 21.32
CA GLU A 101 23.22 -18.99 21.61
C GLU A 101 23.15 -19.83 20.33
N ARG A 102 22.44 -19.34 19.30
CA ARG A 102 22.35 -20.02 18.00
C ARG A 102 23.71 -20.20 17.32
N VAL A 103 24.57 -19.18 17.35
CA VAL A 103 25.91 -19.26 16.76
C VAL A 103 26.80 -20.27 17.51
N THR A 104 26.70 -20.30 18.85
CA THR A 104 27.53 -21.19 19.69
C THR A 104 27.11 -22.66 19.56
N VAL A 105 25.85 -22.95 19.24
CA VAL A 105 25.35 -24.33 19.04
C VAL A 105 25.74 -24.89 17.65
N LEU A 106 26.10 -24.04 16.70
CA LEU A 106 26.42 -24.42 15.31
C LEU A 106 27.93 -24.58 15.03
N VAL A 107 28.79 -24.34 16.02
CA VAL A 107 30.26 -24.47 15.96
C VAL A 107 30.70 -25.58 16.90
#